data_AF-A0A166FW29-F1
#
_entry.id   AF-A0A166FW29-F1
#
_cell.length_a   1.000
_cell.length_b   1.000
_cell.length_c   1.000
_cell.angle_alpha   90.00
_cell.angle_beta   90.00
_cell.angle_gamma   90.00
#
_symmetry.space_group_name_H-M   'P 1'
#
loop_
_entity.id
_entity.type
_entity.pdbx_description
1 polymer ?
#
loop_
_entity_poly.entity_id
_entity_poly.type
_entity_poly.pdbx_seq_one_letter_code
_entity_poly.pdbx_strand_id
1 'polypeptide(L)'
;CRPAKPSVKAAAAPRCNNCQRWGHISVRCTSRFNNCARCAGAHSEAQHRNVARDAPAKCFNCGGAHRADSPACKFYENRMNRKWL
;
A
#
# COMPACT_ATOMS: atom_id res chain seq x y z
N CYS A 1 -32.02 -17.21 -15.95
CA CYS A 1 -30.88 -16.41 -16.44
C CYS A 1 -30.53 -15.33 -15.42
N ARG A 2 -29.35 -15.35 -14.79
CA ARG A 2 -28.93 -14.25 -13.89
C ARG A 2 -28.32 -13.14 -14.76
N PRO A 3 -28.77 -11.87 -14.64
CA PRO A 3 -28.19 -10.79 -15.43
C PRO A 3 -26.74 -10.58 -15.00
N ALA A 4 -25.83 -10.57 -15.99
CA ALA A 4 -24.43 -10.23 -15.79
C ALA A 4 -24.34 -8.79 -15.26
N LYS A 5 -23.67 -8.61 -14.11
CA LYS A 5 -23.45 -7.29 -13.52
C LYS A 5 -22.60 -6.43 -14.49
N PRO A 6 -22.87 -5.11 -14.60
CA PRO A 6 -22.13 -4.23 -15.47
C PRO A 6 -20.63 -4.30 -15.17
N SER A 7 -19.81 -4.22 -16.21
CA SER A 7 -18.35 -4.19 -16.10
C SER A 7 -17.93 -3.03 -15.19
N VAL A 8 -17.54 -3.37 -13.97
CA VAL A 8 -17.03 -2.40 -13.00
C VAL A 8 -15.83 -1.72 -13.66
N LYS A 9 -15.91 -0.39 -13.84
CA LYS A 9 -14.76 0.43 -14.25
C LYS A 9 -13.54 -0.05 -13.46
N ALA A 10 -12.42 -0.27 -14.12
CA ALA A 10 -11.22 -0.84 -13.51
C ALA A 10 -10.93 -0.14 -12.17
N ALA A 11 -11.19 -0.83 -11.06
CA ALA A 11 -11.01 -0.25 -9.74
C ALA A 11 -9.53 0.06 -9.53
N ALA A 12 -9.23 1.13 -8.78
CA ALA A 12 -7.89 1.39 -8.30
C ALA A 12 -7.30 0.10 -7.75
N ALA A 13 -6.09 -0.23 -8.16
CA ALA A 13 -5.37 -1.33 -7.57
C ALA A 13 -5.33 -1.11 -6.05
N PRO A 14 -5.65 -2.13 -5.26
CA PRO A 14 -5.65 -1.99 -3.82
C PRO A 14 -4.22 -1.88 -3.30
N ARG A 15 -4.05 -1.12 -2.21
CA ARG A 15 -2.86 -1.17 -1.38
C ARG A 15 -3.04 -2.25 -0.32
N CYS A 16 -2.07 -3.14 -0.20
CA CYS A 16 -2.02 -4.12 0.86
C CYS A 16 -1.66 -3.44 2.20
N ASN A 17 -2.50 -3.55 3.22
CA ASN A 17 -2.22 -2.97 4.54
C ASN A 17 -1.16 -3.77 5.33
N ASN A 18 -0.78 -4.97 4.88
CA ASN A 18 0.32 -5.72 5.47
C ASN A 18 1.66 -5.21 4.94
N CYS A 19 1.94 -5.37 3.64
CA CYS A 19 3.25 -5.03 3.08
C CYS A 19 3.36 -3.60 2.49
N GLN A 20 2.26 -2.85 2.47
CA GLN A 20 2.14 -1.50 1.90
C GLN A 20 2.34 -1.40 0.38
N ARG A 21 2.50 -2.54 -0.30
CA ARG A 21 2.61 -2.61 -1.77
C ARG A 21 1.23 -2.48 -2.42
N TRP A 22 1.22 -1.91 -3.61
CA TRP A 22 0.02 -1.82 -4.45
C TRP A 22 -0.15 -3.09 -5.29
N GLY A 23 -1.35 -3.30 -5.84
CA GLY A 23 -1.65 -4.39 -6.78
C GLY A 23 -2.35 -5.62 -6.17
N HIS A 24 -2.41 -5.74 -4.84
CA HIS A 24 -3.07 -6.85 -4.17
C HIS A 24 -3.68 -6.46 -2.81
N ILE A 25 -4.67 -7.24 -2.37
CA ILE A 25 -5.29 -7.11 -1.05
C ILE A 25 -4.52 -7.90 0.01
N SER A 26 -4.69 -7.56 1.29
CA SER A 26 -3.97 -8.21 2.40
C SER A 26 -4.14 -9.74 2.45
N VAL A 27 -5.31 -10.25 2.08
CA VAL A 27 -5.60 -11.70 2.05
C VAL A 27 -4.71 -12.46 1.06
N ARG A 28 -4.26 -11.81 -0.01
CA ARG A 28 -3.35 -12.39 -1.02
C ARG A 28 -1.90 -11.95 -0.83
N CYS A 29 -1.56 -11.39 0.32
CA CYS A 29 -0.21 -10.95 0.60
C CYS A 29 0.68 -12.14 0.96
N THR A 30 1.83 -12.24 0.30
CA THR A 30 2.85 -13.27 0.56
C THR A 30 4.01 -12.75 1.41
N SER A 31 3.94 -11.50 1.88
CA SER A 31 4.99 -10.91 2.70
C SER A 31 5.00 -11.51 4.09
N ARG A 32 6.21 -11.86 4.58
CA ARG A 32 6.40 -12.46 5.90
C ARG A 32 6.25 -11.47 7.06
N PHE A 33 6.40 -10.17 6.77
CA PHE A 33 6.35 -9.10 7.76
C PHE A 33 5.29 -8.07 7.38
N ASN A 34 4.73 -7.43 8.40
CA ASN A 34 3.94 -6.22 8.22
C ASN A 34 4.88 -5.03 8.12
N ASN A 35 4.72 -4.23 7.08
CA ASN A 35 5.49 -3.03 6.85
C ASN A 35 4.71 -1.81 7.32
N CYS A 36 5.41 -0.90 7.98
CA CYS A 36 4.82 0.32 8.48
C CYS A 36 4.53 1.28 7.31
N ALA A 37 3.29 1.77 7.20
CA ALA A 37 2.94 2.75 6.18
C ALA A 37 3.68 4.09 6.35
N ARG A 38 4.19 4.38 7.56
CA ARG A 38 4.88 5.63 7.87
C ARG A 38 6.35 5.61 7.51
N CYS A 39 7.08 4.59 7.95
CA CYS A 39 8.55 4.55 7.86
C CYS A 39 9.10 3.35 7.08
N ALA A 40 8.25 2.56 6.43
CA ALA A 40 8.63 1.36 5.67
C ALA A 40 9.38 0.27 6.48
N GLY A 41 9.38 0.36 7.82
CA GLY A 41 10.00 -0.63 8.71
C GLY A 41 9.16 -1.90 8.86
N ALA A 42 9.79 -3.02 9.26
CA ALA A 42 9.17 -4.33 9.41
C ALA A 42 8.34 -4.45 10.71
N HIS A 43 7.39 -3.55 10.90
CA HIS A 43 6.45 -3.52 12.02
C HIS A 43 5.10 -2.94 11.59
N SER A 44 4.05 -3.20 12.36
CA SER A 44 2.73 -2.61 12.12
C SER A 44 2.70 -1.11 12.47
N GLU A 45 1.75 -0.35 11.93
CA GLU A 45 1.59 1.06 12.29
C GLU A 45 1.30 1.26 13.79
N ALA A 46 0.58 0.32 14.42
CA ALA A 46 0.34 0.35 15.86
C ALA A 46 1.62 0.26 16.70
N GLN A 47 2.61 -0.51 16.23
CA GLN A 47 3.90 -0.68 16.91
C GLN A 47 4.89 0.45 16.62
N HIS A 48 4.58 1.37 15.70
CA HIS A 48 5.52 2.39 15.25
C HIS A 48 6.02 3.29 16.39
N ARG A 49 5.13 3.68 17.32
CA ARG A 49 5.51 4.48 18.51
C ARG A 49 6.49 3.75 19.44
N ASN A 50 6.57 2.42 19.38
CA ASN A 50 7.44 1.65 20.26
C ASN A 50 8.75 1.26 19.58
N VAL A 51 8.73 1.07 18.25
CA VAL A 51 9.89 0.56 17.48
C VAL A 51 10.66 1.69 16.79
N ALA A 52 9.97 2.70 16.27
CA ALA A 52 10.53 3.62 15.28
C ALA A 52 10.09 5.08 15.50
N ARG A 53 9.85 5.46 16.76
CA ARG A 53 9.33 6.77 17.23
C ARG A 53 9.64 7.96 16.32
N ASP A 54 10.93 8.26 16.19
CA ASP A 54 11.45 9.43 15.49
C ASP A 54 11.99 9.07 14.10
N ALA A 55 11.68 7.87 13.60
CA ALA A 55 12.08 7.45 12.28
C ALA A 55 11.39 8.33 11.23
N PRO A 56 12.14 8.86 10.25
CA PRO A 56 11.57 9.73 9.24
C PRO A 56 10.51 8.97 8.42
N ALA A 57 9.53 9.72 7.92
CA ALA A 57 8.56 9.14 7.01
C ALA A 57 9.28 8.62 5.76
N LYS A 58 9.01 7.38 5.39
CA LYS A 58 9.62 6.70 4.24
C LYS A 58 8.58 5.83 3.56
N CYS A 59 8.42 6.05 2.27
CA CYS A 59 7.51 5.27 1.46
C CYS A 59 8.16 3.94 1.08
N PHE A 60 7.49 2.83 1.36
CA PHE A 60 7.99 1.51 0.97
C PHE A 60 8.05 1.34 -0.57
N ASN A 61 7.18 2.04 -1.32
CA ASN A 61 7.06 1.85 -2.77
C ASN A 61 8.06 2.69 -3.56
N CYS A 62 8.19 3.99 -3.26
CA CYS A 62 9.07 4.89 -4.00
C CYS A 62 10.35 5.29 -3.23
N GLY A 63 10.45 4.98 -1.94
CA GLY A 63 11.55 5.42 -1.08
C GLY A 63 11.50 6.88 -0.63
N GLY A 64 10.52 7.67 -1.10
CA GLY A 64 10.39 9.10 -0.79
C GLY A 64 10.03 9.39 0.68
N ALA A 65 10.26 10.65 1.09
CA ALA A 65 10.06 11.13 2.46
C ALA A 65 8.57 11.37 2.84
N HIS A 66 7.72 10.40 2.58
CA HIS A 66 6.29 10.46 2.85
C HIS A 66 5.72 9.07 3.17
N ARG A 67 4.50 9.01 3.70
CA ARG A 67 3.80 7.75 3.98
C ARG A 67 3.41 7.00 2.69
N ALA A 68 3.18 5.70 2.78
CA ALA A 68 2.82 4.85 1.65
C ALA A 68 1.41 5.13 1.07
N ASP A 69 0.50 5.72 1.84
CA ASP A 69 -0.82 6.25 1.41
C ASP A 69 -0.78 7.65 0.83
N SER A 70 0.34 8.37 0.93
CA SER A 70 0.38 9.78 0.55
C SER A 70 0.02 9.96 -0.93
N PRO A 71 -0.87 10.91 -1.26
CA PRO A 71 -1.17 11.29 -2.64
C PRO A 71 0.05 11.77 -3.43
N ALA A 72 1.08 12.27 -2.71
CA ALA A 72 2.36 12.68 -3.29
C ALA A 72 3.18 11.49 -3.85
N CYS A 73 2.77 10.25 -3.60
CA CYS A 73 3.45 9.07 -4.12
C CYS A 73 3.05 8.81 -5.57
N LYS A 74 4.04 8.65 -6.46
CA LYS A 74 3.81 8.17 -7.83
C LYS A 74 3.01 6.86 -7.91
N PHE A 75 3.10 5.98 -6.90
CA PHE A 75 2.29 4.76 -6.85
C PHE A 75 0.82 5.02 -6.52
N TYR A 76 0.52 6.06 -5.73
CA TYR A 76 -0.85 6.47 -5.47
C TYR A 76 -1.49 7.09 -6.72
N GLU A 77 -0.73 7.90 -7.46
CA GLU A 77 -1.17 8.51 -8.71
C GLU A 77 -1.46 7.44 -9.76
N ASN A 78 -0.54 6.50 -9.94
CA ASN A 78 -0.67 5.41 -10.91
C ASN A 78 -1.53 4.24 -10.42
N ARG A 79 -2.29 4.40 -9.34
CA ARG A 79 -3.11 3.30 -8.78
C ARG A 79 -4.15 2.74 -9.75
N MET A 80 -4.56 3.54 -10.73
CA MET A 80 -5.50 3.12 -11.78
C MET A 80 -4.81 2.38 -12.94
N ASN A 81 -3.49 2.52 -13.08
CA ASN A 81 -2.71 1.89 -14.13
C ASN A 81 -2.10 0.57 -13.64
N ARG A 82 -2.83 -0.53 -13.84
CA ARG A 82 -2.41 -1.86 -13.41
C ARG A 82 -1.14 -2.38 -14.09
N LYS A 83 -0.73 -1.83 -15.24
CA LYS A 83 0.55 -2.20 -15.88
C LYS A 83 1.76 -1.57 -15.20
N TRP A 84 1.54 -0.55 -14.38
CA TRP A 84 2.60 0.25 -13.77
C TRP A 84 2.95 -0.22 -12.34
N LEU A 85 2.02 -0.88 -11.65
CA LEU A 85 2.14 -1.37 -10.27
C LEU A 85 2.67 -2.80 -10.19
#